data_AF-A0A9D9LDU6-F1
#
_entry.id   AF-A0A9D9LDU6-F1
#
_cell.length_a   1.000
_cell.length_b   1.000
_cell.length_c   1.000
_cell.angle_alpha   90.00
_cell.angle_beta   90.00
_cell.angle_gamma   90.00
#
_symmetry.space_group_name_H-M   'P 1'
#
loop_
_entity.id
_entity.type
_entity.pdbx_description
1 polymer ?
#
loop_
_entity_poly.entity_id
_entity_poly.type
_entity_poly.pdbx_seq_one_letter_code
_entity_poly.pdbx_strand_id
1 'polypeptide(L)'
;IARQFANAYSNFADHLGRAGYTTEQANNWHRQVSEANQVSLRVEQKSGDFFDEKEKDPEMRALLDRFIHADEAEVLIPATEDFSFLDLLDDGTDTAKAADEAVKKGGNGKSAAEIVEGKARSVINSYRQRDPAMYQIFSERLQALLEQARQEKQDYAETIRRLIDLIKSMRHGNDDTPAGIQRKYGKALWNNRENWYVAEDGADSPENVIMAMEELIEYDAPAGFENPSSPRSNIVKRKIGKILAHAHCLSDDGRVCIVYMLIVQNR
;
A
#
# COMPACT_ATOMS: atom_id res chain seq x y z
N ILE A 1 5.88 -35.92 -19.50
CA ILE A 1 6.92 -36.29 -18.51
C ILE A 1 6.64 -35.63 -17.16
N ALA A 2 6.58 -34.30 -17.07
CA ALA A 2 6.25 -33.58 -15.82
C ALA A 2 4.94 -34.05 -15.16
N ARG A 3 3.86 -34.22 -15.94
CA ARG A 3 2.57 -34.77 -15.49
C ARG A 3 2.68 -36.14 -14.79
N GLN A 4 3.40 -37.09 -15.40
CA GLN A 4 3.56 -38.44 -14.84
C GLN A 4 4.37 -38.41 -13.54
N PHE A 5 5.37 -37.54 -13.47
CA PHE A 5 6.19 -37.34 -12.28
C PHE A 5 5.39 -36.74 -11.11
N ALA A 6 4.55 -35.73 -11.39
CA ALA A 6 3.66 -35.11 -10.42
C ALA A 6 2.59 -36.09 -9.88
N ASN A 7 2.03 -36.94 -10.75
CA ASN A 7 1.08 -37.98 -10.36
C ASN A 7 1.73 -39.04 -9.46
N ALA A 8 2.89 -39.56 -9.87
CA ALA A 8 3.62 -40.55 -9.09
C ALA A 8 4.00 -40.00 -7.70
N TYR A 9 4.44 -38.74 -7.64
CA TYR A 9 4.74 -38.07 -6.38
C TYR A 9 3.48 -37.86 -5.54
N SER A 10 2.37 -37.37 -6.11
CA SER A 10 1.13 -37.11 -5.36
C SER A 10 0.56 -38.37 -4.71
N ASN A 11 0.64 -39.50 -5.40
CA ASN A 11 0.22 -40.80 -4.87
C ASN A 11 1.13 -41.33 -3.75
N PHE A 12 2.38 -40.88 -3.69
CA PHE A 12 3.37 -41.35 -2.73
C PHE A 12 3.68 -40.35 -1.60
N ALA A 13 3.32 -39.08 -1.77
CA ALA A 13 3.70 -37.98 -0.88
C ALA A 13 3.26 -38.22 0.57
N ASP A 14 2.03 -38.70 0.76
CA ASP A 14 1.46 -38.97 2.09
C ASP A 14 2.09 -40.21 2.77
N HIS A 15 2.86 -40.99 2.02
CA HIS A 15 3.54 -42.21 2.47
C HIS A 15 5.06 -42.04 2.65
N LEU A 16 5.65 -40.91 2.26
CA LEU A 16 7.10 -40.66 2.36
C LEU A 16 7.64 -40.84 3.78
N GLY A 17 6.94 -40.31 4.79
CA GLY A 17 7.34 -40.47 6.19
C GLY A 17 7.25 -41.91 6.70
N ARG A 18 6.31 -42.72 6.18
CA ARG A 18 6.17 -44.14 6.52
C ARG A 18 7.18 -45.02 5.79
N ALA A 19 7.66 -44.58 4.63
CA ALA A 19 8.68 -45.25 3.83
C ALA A 19 10.12 -44.98 4.31
N GLY A 20 10.29 -44.21 5.40
CA GLY A 20 11.61 -43.95 6.00
C GLY A 20 12.36 -42.76 5.39
N TYR A 21 11.71 -41.93 4.58
CA TYR A 21 12.31 -40.68 4.10
C TYR A 21 12.34 -39.63 5.20
N THR A 22 13.44 -38.88 5.26
CA THR A 22 13.57 -37.72 6.14
C THR A 22 12.72 -36.56 5.64
N THR A 23 12.38 -35.62 6.53
CA THR A 23 11.65 -34.40 6.18
C THR A 23 12.38 -33.56 5.14
N GLU A 24 13.72 -33.47 5.22
CA GLU A 24 14.54 -32.79 4.21
C GLU A 24 14.45 -33.46 2.83
N GLN A 25 14.50 -34.80 2.77
CA GLN A 25 14.35 -35.52 1.52
C GLN A 25 12.95 -35.33 0.94
N ALA A 26 11.91 -35.42 1.76
CA ALA A 26 10.53 -35.20 1.33
C ALA A 26 10.32 -33.79 0.75
N ASN A 27 10.91 -32.77 1.39
CA ASN A 27 10.89 -31.39 0.90
C ASN A 27 11.67 -31.23 -0.41
N ASN A 28 12.80 -31.90 -0.58
CA ASN A 28 13.57 -31.87 -1.83
C ASN A 28 12.77 -32.50 -2.99
N TRP A 29 12.10 -33.64 -2.74
CA TRP A 29 11.20 -34.25 -3.71
C TRP A 29 10.02 -33.34 -4.06
N HIS A 30 9.42 -32.68 -3.06
CA HIS A 30 8.35 -31.71 -3.26
C HIS A 30 8.78 -30.56 -4.19
N ARG A 31 9.95 -29.99 -3.90
CA ARG A 31 10.53 -28.88 -4.67
C ARG A 31 10.79 -29.28 -6.13
N GLN A 32 11.42 -30.43 -6.37
CA GLN A 32 11.70 -30.91 -7.73
C GLN A 32 10.43 -31.13 -8.56
N VAL A 33 9.36 -31.62 -7.93
CA VAL A 33 8.07 -31.84 -8.60
C VAL A 33 7.39 -30.51 -8.92
N SER A 34 7.46 -29.53 -8.00
CA SER A 34 6.95 -28.17 -8.24
C SER A 34 7.70 -27.47 -9.37
N GLU A 35 9.03 -27.48 -9.36
CA GLU A 35 9.88 -26.88 -10.40
C GLU A 35 9.60 -27.47 -11.79
N ALA A 36 9.48 -28.81 -11.88
CA ALA A 36 9.18 -29.48 -13.13
C ALA A 36 7.80 -29.09 -13.71
N ASN A 37 6.80 -28.93 -12.84
CA ASN A 37 5.45 -28.49 -13.25
C ASN A 37 5.45 -27.02 -13.69
N GLN A 38 6.15 -26.14 -12.96
CA GLN A 38 6.28 -24.73 -13.33
C GLN A 38 6.95 -24.56 -14.70
N VAL A 39 8.03 -25.31 -14.98
CA VAL A 39 8.70 -25.27 -16.30
C VAL A 39 7.76 -25.75 -17.41
N SER A 40 7.02 -26.84 -17.18
CA SER A 40 6.03 -27.35 -18.15
C SER A 40 4.97 -26.30 -18.47
N LEU A 41 4.45 -25.61 -17.45
CA LEU A 41 3.46 -24.55 -17.61
C LEU A 41 4.01 -23.36 -18.41
N ARG A 42 5.24 -22.92 -18.11
CA ARG A 42 5.89 -21.83 -18.85
C ARG A 42 6.10 -22.17 -20.33
N VAL A 43 6.37 -23.45 -20.64
CA VAL A 43 6.48 -23.93 -22.03
C VAL A 43 5.10 -23.94 -22.70
N GLU A 44 4.06 -24.46 -22.04
CA GLU A 44 2.66 -24.46 -22.53
C GLU A 44 2.15 -23.03 -22.81
N GLN A 45 2.44 -22.08 -21.92
CA GLN A 45 2.09 -20.67 -22.10
C GLN A 45 2.79 -20.04 -23.31
N LYS A 46 4.08 -20.35 -23.51
CA LYS A 46 4.85 -19.81 -24.64
C LYS A 46 4.53 -20.48 -25.97
N SER A 47 4.07 -21.72 -25.98
CA SER A 47 3.72 -22.43 -27.20
C SER A 47 2.35 -22.03 -27.77
N GLY A 48 1.58 -21.19 -27.05
CA GLY A 48 0.22 -20.82 -27.46
C GLY A 48 -0.79 -21.95 -27.35
N ASP A 49 -0.40 -23.07 -26.73
CA ASP A 49 -1.22 -24.27 -26.49
C ASP A 49 -1.99 -24.14 -25.16
N PHE A 50 -2.25 -22.89 -24.75
CA PHE A 50 -2.90 -22.55 -23.49
C PHE A 50 -4.41 -22.75 -23.64
N PHE A 51 -4.83 -24.01 -23.63
CA PHE A 51 -6.22 -24.42 -23.61
C PHE A 51 -6.84 -24.16 -22.23
N ASP A 52 -8.12 -23.75 -22.19
CA ASP A 52 -8.83 -23.21 -21.03
C ASP A 52 -8.71 -24.12 -19.78
N GLU A 53 -8.39 -23.54 -18.62
CA GLU A 53 -8.21 -24.24 -17.34
C GLU A 53 -9.50 -24.97 -16.89
N LYS A 54 -10.65 -24.57 -17.43
CA LYS A 54 -11.95 -25.24 -17.23
C LYS A 54 -12.10 -26.54 -18.02
N GLU A 55 -11.29 -26.77 -19.04
CA GLU A 55 -11.32 -27.97 -19.89
C GLU A 55 -10.27 -29.02 -19.49
N LYS A 56 -9.42 -28.75 -18.48
CA LYS A 56 -8.49 -29.77 -17.97
C LYS A 56 -9.24 -30.82 -17.15
N ASP A 57 -8.85 -32.09 -17.35
CA ASP A 57 -9.32 -33.21 -16.53
C ASP A 57 -9.17 -32.89 -15.03
N PRO A 58 -10.14 -33.27 -14.18
CA PRO A 58 -10.13 -32.96 -12.75
C PRO A 58 -8.83 -33.31 -12.01
N GLU A 59 -8.17 -34.39 -12.43
CA GLU A 59 -6.88 -34.84 -11.90
C GLU A 59 -5.77 -33.82 -12.18
N MET A 60 -5.74 -33.23 -13.38
CA MET A 60 -4.74 -32.22 -13.75
C MET A 60 -4.94 -30.91 -13.01
N ARG A 61 -6.19 -30.52 -12.78
CA ARG A 61 -6.52 -29.33 -12.01
C ARG A 61 -6.06 -29.45 -10.57
N ALA A 62 -6.27 -30.62 -9.95
CA ALA A 62 -5.78 -30.89 -8.59
C ALA A 62 -4.25 -30.81 -8.49
N LEU A 63 -3.51 -31.21 -9.52
CA LEU A 63 -2.04 -31.04 -9.56
C LEU A 63 -1.63 -29.58 -9.68
N LEU A 64 -2.32 -28.82 -10.55
CA LEU A 64 -2.06 -27.39 -10.72
C LEU A 64 -2.29 -26.67 -9.38
N ASP A 65 -3.42 -26.90 -8.71
CA ASP A 65 -3.72 -26.29 -7.41
C ASP A 65 -2.73 -26.72 -6.31
N ARG A 66 -2.22 -27.97 -6.34
CA ARG A 66 -1.31 -28.50 -5.31
C ARG A 66 0.14 -28.05 -5.49
N PHE A 67 0.58 -27.80 -6.72
CA PHE A 67 2.00 -27.56 -7.03
C PHE A 67 2.30 -26.21 -7.67
N ILE A 68 1.28 -25.48 -8.15
CA ILE A 68 1.42 -24.08 -8.51
C ILE A 68 1.31 -23.27 -7.23
N HIS A 69 2.45 -23.06 -6.60
CA HIS A 69 2.63 -21.86 -5.82
C HIS A 69 3.11 -20.77 -6.77
N ALA A 70 2.51 -19.58 -6.68
CA ALA A 70 3.15 -18.38 -7.18
C ALA A 70 4.48 -18.29 -6.43
N ASP A 71 5.60 -18.26 -7.16
CA ASP A 71 6.92 -18.08 -6.56
C ASP A 71 6.80 -16.97 -5.51
N GLU A 72 7.00 -17.30 -4.22
CA GLU A 72 7.21 -16.26 -3.23
C GLU A 72 8.35 -15.41 -3.79
N ALA A 73 8.06 -14.14 -4.08
CA ALA A 73 9.05 -13.25 -4.64
C ALA A 73 10.30 -13.37 -3.78
N GLU A 74 11.42 -13.79 -4.38
CA GLU A 74 12.67 -13.96 -3.67
C GLU A 74 12.98 -12.62 -2.99
N VAL A 75 12.79 -12.57 -1.67
CA VAL A 75 13.06 -11.37 -0.89
C VAL A 75 14.58 -11.28 -0.82
N LEU A 76 15.16 -10.62 -1.83
CA LEU A 76 16.62 -10.52 -1.99
C LEU A 76 17.28 -9.86 -0.77
N ILE A 77 16.53 -9.14 0.07
CA ILE A 77 17.04 -8.41 1.24
C ILE A 77 15.99 -8.46 2.36
N PRO A 78 16.30 -9.02 3.55
CA PRO A 78 15.37 -8.98 4.68
C PRO A 78 15.00 -7.53 4.97
N ALA A 79 13.71 -7.23 4.83
CA ALA A 79 13.14 -5.94 5.16
C ALA A 79 13.37 -5.69 6.65
N THR A 80 14.25 -4.76 7.01
CA THR A 80 13.93 -3.61 7.89
C THR A 80 15.15 -2.89 8.46
N GLU A 81 16.32 -3.52 8.61
CA GLU A 81 17.44 -2.86 9.33
C GLU A 81 18.33 -1.95 8.46
N ASP A 82 18.67 -2.34 7.22
CA ASP A 82 19.67 -1.60 6.43
C ASP A 82 19.16 -0.26 5.84
N PHE A 83 17.85 -0.11 5.61
CA PHE A 83 17.24 1.05 4.93
C PHE A 83 16.54 2.04 5.86
N SER A 84 16.78 1.98 7.17
CA SER A 84 16.24 2.94 8.15
C SER A 84 16.54 4.40 7.81
N PHE A 85 17.60 4.70 7.07
CA PHE A 85 17.89 6.06 6.60
C PHE A 85 16.79 6.62 5.67
N LEU A 86 16.06 5.77 4.94
CA LEU A 86 14.91 6.20 4.14
C LEU A 86 13.78 6.76 5.02
N ASP A 87 13.70 6.34 6.29
CA ASP A 87 12.77 6.90 7.28
C ASP A 87 13.23 8.24 7.85
N LEU A 88 14.47 8.61 7.63
CA LEU A 88 15.06 9.88 8.08
C LEU A 88 15.10 10.94 6.97
N LEU A 89 14.63 10.61 5.75
CA LEU A 89 14.55 11.55 4.65
C LEU A 89 13.68 12.75 5.01
N ASP A 90 14.25 13.94 4.90
CA ASP A 90 13.61 15.25 5.04
C ASP A 90 13.93 16.15 3.84
N ASP A 91 13.42 17.38 3.81
CA ASP A 91 13.68 18.31 2.70
C ASP A 91 15.14 18.67 2.54
N GLY A 92 15.82 18.83 3.67
CA GLY A 92 17.25 19.15 3.72
C GLY A 92 18.13 18.00 3.25
N THR A 93 17.58 16.78 3.17
CA THR A 93 18.30 15.61 2.72
C THR A 93 18.61 15.74 1.24
N ASP A 94 19.90 15.69 0.92
CA ASP A 94 20.40 15.66 -0.46
C ASP A 94 19.97 14.35 -1.13
N THR A 95 19.02 14.46 -2.06
CA THR A 95 18.46 13.33 -2.81
C THR A 95 19.55 12.54 -3.54
N ALA A 96 20.58 13.21 -4.06
CA ALA A 96 21.66 12.52 -4.77
C ALA A 96 22.50 11.67 -3.80
N LYS A 97 22.83 12.20 -2.62
CA LYS A 97 23.55 11.42 -1.59
C LYS A 97 22.73 10.26 -1.06
N ALA A 98 21.43 10.47 -0.83
CA ALA A 98 20.52 9.42 -0.39
C ALA A 98 20.39 8.31 -1.45
N ALA A 99 20.35 8.68 -2.74
CA ALA A 99 20.36 7.70 -3.83
C ALA A 99 21.67 6.90 -3.87
N ASP A 100 22.82 7.55 -3.73
CA ASP A 100 24.13 6.88 -3.68
C ASP A 100 24.24 5.93 -2.48
N GLU A 101 23.71 6.32 -1.32
CA GLU A 101 23.65 5.45 -0.13
C GLU A 101 22.73 4.24 -0.38
N ALA A 102 21.57 4.46 -1.01
CA ALA A 102 20.64 3.39 -1.38
C ALA A 102 21.31 2.36 -2.31
N VAL A 103 22.04 2.83 -3.32
CA VAL A 103 22.78 1.96 -4.26
C VAL A 103 23.88 1.18 -3.53
N LYS A 104 24.64 1.83 -2.63
CA LYS A 104 25.68 1.16 -1.84
C LYS A 104 25.11 0.04 -0.97
N LYS A 105 23.99 0.31 -0.28
CA LYS A 105 23.34 -0.67 0.60
C LYS A 105 22.60 -1.77 -0.16
N GLY A 106 22.02 -1.45 -1.30
CA GLY A 106 21.33 -2.42 -2.17
C GLY A 106 22.28 -3.29 -3.00
N GLY A 107 23.59 -3.02 -2.99
CA GLY A 107 24.63 -3.75 -3.73
C GLY A 107 24.64 -3.48 -5.24
N ASN A 108 23.48 -3.24 -5.85
CA ASN A 108 23.36 -2.83 -7.25
C ASN A 108 22.14 -1.88 -7.44
N GLY A 109 22.12 -1.17 -8.58
CA GLY A 109 21.07 -0.17 -8.86
C GLY A 109 19.65 -0.75 -8.97
N LYS A 110 19.51 -1.98 -9.49
CA LYS A 110 18.20 -2.63 -9.61
C LYS A 110 17.62 -2.97 -8.24
N SER A 111 18.39 -3.67 -7.42
CA SER A 111 17.99 -4.03 -6.06
C SER A 111 17.71 -2.79 -5.21
N ALA A 112 18.55 -1.76 -5.31
CA ALA A 112 18.31 -0.49 -4.62
C ALA A 112 16.99 0.18 -5.06
N ALA A 113 16.68 0.19 -6.37
CA ALA A 113 15.43 0.72 -6.87
C ALA A 113 14.21 -0.05 -6.34
N GLU A 114 14.26 -1.39 -6.34
CA GLU A 114 13.18 -2.25 -5.82
C GLU A 114 12.91 -2.00 -4.32
N ILE A 115 13.96 -1.78 -3.53
CA ILE A 115 13.82 -1.49 -2.09
C ILE A 115 13.19 -0.12 -1.87
N VAL A 116 13.69 0.92 -2.57
CA VAL A 116 13.17 2.28 -2.44
C VAL A 116 11.72 2.34 -2.94
N GLU A 117 11.40 1.61 -3.99
CA GLU A 117 10.03 1.42 -4.49
C GLU A 117 9.14 0.73 -3.44
N GLY A 118 9.64 -0.34 -2.81
CA GLY A 118 8.96 -1.01 -1.70
C GLY A 118 8.69 -0.06 -0.53
N LYS A 119 9.68 0.80 -0.21
CA LYS A 119 9.52 1.84 0.82
C LYS A 119 8.48 2.87 0.43
N ALA A 120 8.52 3.39 -0.81
CA ALA A 120 7.53 4.32 -1.32
C ALA A 120 6.12 3.73 -1.23
N ARG A 121 5.92 2.47 -1.66
CA ARG A 121 4.63 1.77 -1.50
C ARG A 121 4.19 1.65 -0.05
N SER A 122 5.12 1.32 0.86
CA SER A 122 4.80 1.23 2.29
C SER A 122 4.35 2.58 2.85
N VAL A 123 5.03 3.67 2.49
CA VAL A 123 4.66 5.02 2.92
C VAL A 123 3.31 5.42 2.33
N ILE A 124 3.08 5.20 1.03
CA ILE A 124 1.80 5.47 0.37
C ILE A 124 0.67 4.69 1.03
N ASN A 125 0.85 3.40 1.26
CA ASN A 125 -0.17 2.56 1.90
C ASN A 125 -0.55 3.04 3.30
N SER A 126 0.37 3.69 4.05
CA SER A 126 0.05 4.28 5.34
C SER A 126 -0.98 5.42 5.25
N TYR A 127 -1.09 6.09 4.09
CA TYR A 127 -2.11 7.11 3.84
C TYR A 127 -3.49 6.52 3.55
N ARG A 128 -3.60 5.25 3.14
CA ARG A 128 -4.86 4.65 2.65
C ARG A 128 -6.05 4.88 3.59
N GLN A 129 -5.83 4.76 4.90
CA GLN A 129 -6.88 4.97 5.89
C GLN A 129 -6.98 6.41 6.35
N ARG A 130 -5.85 7.07 6.61
CA ARG A 130 -5.82 8.41 7.21
C ARG A 130 -6.12 9.55 6.23
N ASP A 131 -5.70 9.42 4.98
CA ASP A 131 -5.93 10.41 3.93
C ASP A 131 -6.09 9.70 2.56
N PRO A 132 -7.30 9.21 2.26
CA PRO A 132 -7.58 8.49 1.02
C PRO A 132 -7.28 9.30 -0.26
N ALA A 133 -7.55 10.61 -0.24
CA ALA A 133 -7.24 11.50 -1.37
C ALA A 133 -5.73 11.53 -1.66
N MET A 134 -4.89 11.67 -0.63
CA MET A 134 -3.43 11.65 -0.80
C MET A 134 -2.89 10.29 -1.19
N TYR A 135 -3.48 9.21 -0.65
CA TYR A 135 -3.17 7.85 -1.10
C TYR A 135 -3.37 7.72 -2.61
N GLN A 136 -4.48 8.24 -3.15
CA GLN A 136 -4.76 8.19 -4.59
C GLN A 136 -3.71 8.96 -5.40
N ILE A 137 -3.46 10.22 -5.05
CA ILE A 137 -2.51 11.09 -5.76
C ILE A 137 -1.11 10.47 -5.81
N PHE A 138 -0.60 9.99 -4.67
CA PHE A 138 0.74 9.40 -4.64
C PHE A 138 0.81 8.02 -5.29
N SER A 139 -0.27 7.23 -5.24
CA SER A 139 -0.34 5.95 -5.95
C SER A 139 -0.24 6.17 -7.46
N GLU A 140 -0.96 7.15 -7.99
CA GLU A 140 -0.91 7.53 -9.40
C GLU A 140 0.47 8.04 -9.81
N ARG A 141 1.07 8.94 -9.00
CA ARG A 141 2.43 9.44 -9.25
C ARG A 141 3.46 8.32 -9.23
N LEU A 142 3.40 7.40 -8.27
CA LEU A 142 4.29 6.23 -8.23
C LEU A 142 4.11 5.38 -9.49
N GLN A 143 2.88 5.10 -9.88
CA GLN A 143 2.60 4.28 -11.06
C GLN A 143 3.12 4.94 -12.34
N ALA A 144 2.95 6.25 -12.50
CA ALA A 144 3.51 7.01 -13.61
C ALA A 144 5.04 6.96 -13.65
N LEU A 145 5.70 7.11 -12.49
CA LEU A 145 7.17 6.99 -12.38
C LEU A 145 7.67 5.60 -12.77
N LEU A 146 7.00 4.55 -12.31
CA LEU A 146 7.38 3.17 -12.64
C LEU A 146 7.18 2.85 -14.13
N GLU A 147 6.12 3.38 -14.74
CA GLU A 147 5.86 3.20 -16.17
C GLU A 147 6.91 3.95 -17.02
N GLN A 148 7.25 5.18 -16.64
CA GLN A 148 8.32 5.93 -17.29
C GLN A 148 9.67 5.19 -17.20
N ALA A 149 10.01 4.64 -16.03
CA ALA A 149 11.24 3.87 -15.83
C ALA A 149 11.33 2.61 -16.73
N ARG A 150 10.18 1.98 -17.03
CA ARG A 150 10.11 0.85 -17.97
C ARG A 150 10.37 1.28 -19.41
N GLN A 151 9.89 2.45 -19.80
CA GLN A 151 10.01 2.98 -21.17
C GLN A 151 11.42 3.52 -21.48
N GLU A 152 12.08 4.14 -20.50
CA GLU A 152 13.37 4.84 -20.67
C GLU A 152 14.61 3.91 -20.69
N LYS A 153 14.45 2.58 -20.71
CA LYS A 153 15.54 1.59 -20.59
C LYS A 153 16.39 1.79 -19.31
N GLN A 154 15.73 1.87 -18.16
CA GLN A 154 16.29 1.70 -16.80
C GLN A 154 17.58 2.49 -16.49
N ASP A 155 17.49 3.82 -16.41
CA ASP A 155 18.41 4.57 -15.53
C ASP A 155 17.94 4.38 -14.07
N TYR A 156 18.53 3.39 -13.41
CA TYR A 156 18.23 3.11 -12.01
C TYR A 156 18.62 4.26 -11.08
N ALA A 157 19.69 4.99 -11.37
CA ALA A 157 20.13 6.08 -10.52
C ALA A 157 19.13 7.24 -10.55
N GLU A 158 18.62 7.58 -11.73
CA GLU A 158 17.55 8.57 -11.87
C GLU A 158 16.23 8.09 -11.24
N THR A 159 15.87 6.83 -11.46
CA THR A 159 14.64 6.25 -10.88
C THR A 159 14.69 6.30 -9.35
N ILE A 160 15.81 5.93 -8.73
CA ILE A 160 16.00 6.00 -7.28
C ILE A 160 15.84 7.44 -6.77
N ARG A 161 16.43 8.44 -7.45
CA ARG A 161 16.27 9.86 -7.07
C ARG A 161 14.81 10.29 -7.11
N ARG A 162 14.11 10.00 -8.21
CA ARG A 162 12.68 10.32 -8.36
C ARG A 162 11.81 9.65 -7.28
N LEU A 163 12.13 8.41 -6.91
CA LEU A 163 11.43 7.71 -5.83
C LEU A 163 11.71 8.33 -4.45
N ILE A 164 12.95 8.75 -4.18
CA ILE A 164 13.33 9.45 -2.93
C ILE A 164 12.62 10.80 -2.85
N ASP A 165 12.58 11.57 -3.95
CA ASP A 165 11.87 12.84 -4.01
C ASP A 165 10.36 12.65 -3.80
N LEU A 166 9.78 11.59 -4.36
CA LEU A 166 8.39 11.21 -4.08
C LEU A 166 8.20 10.96 -2.57
N ILE A 167 9.09 10.18 -1.93
CA ILE A 167 9.02 9.91 -0.47
C ILE A 167 9.10 11.21 0.34
N LYS A 168 9.99 12.13 -0.02
CA LYS A 168 10.11 13.43 0.64
C LYS A 168 8.83 14.25 0.50
N SER A 169 8.28 14.36 -0.71
CA SER A 169 7.07 15.14 -0.99
C SER A 169 5.86 14.68 -0.16
N MET A 170 5.78 13.40 0.19
CA MET A 170 4.70 12.87 1.01
C MET A 170 4.65 13.46 2.43
N ARG A 171 5.78 13.92 2.99
CA ARG A 171 5.82 14.46 4.35
C ARG A 171 5.11 15.81 4.50
N HIS A 172 5.09 16.63 3.45
CA HIS A 172 4.49 17.97 3.50
C HIS A 172 3.00 17.98 3.24
N GLY A 173 2.55 16.96 2.53
CA GLY A 173 1.21 16.90 2.00
C GLY A 173 1.16 17.47 0.58
N ASN A 174 -0.02 17.94 0.17
CA ASN A 174 -0.19 18.62 -1.10
C ASN A 174 -0.09 20.14 -0.89
N ASP A 175 0.58 20.86 -1.79
CA ASP A 175 0.86 22.30 -1.68
C ASP A 175 -0.40 23.17 -1.82
N ASP A 176 -1.52 22.58 -2.24
CA ASP A 176 -2.81 23.26 -2.45
C ASP A 176 -3.59 23.55 -1.14
N THR A 177 -2.98 23.34 0.03
CA THR A 177 -3.65 23.57 1.32
C THR A 177 -3.54 25.03 1.74
N PRO A 178 -4.65 25.72 2.10
CA PRO A 178 -4.63 27.09 2.59
C PRO A 178 -3.72 27.29 3.80
N ALA A 179 -3.09 28.46 3.89
CA ALA A 179 -2.14 28.79 4.95
C ALA A 179 -2.76 28.78 6.36
N GLY A 180 -4.08 28.94 6.48
CA GLY A 180 -4.80 28.82 7.75
C GLY A 180 -4.84 27.40 8.33
N ILE A 181 -4.67 26.37 7.49
CA ILE A 181 -4.79 24.95 7.88
C ILE A 181 -3.40 24.35 8.08
N GLN A 182 -2.98 24.24 9.33
CA GLN A 182 -1.65 23.74 9.69
C GLN A 182 -1.68 22.35 10.32
N ARG A 183 -2.81 21.95 10.94
CA ARG A 183 -2.90 20.66 11.63
C ARG A 183 -3.00 19.51 10.63
N LYS A 184 -2.41 18.36 10.97
CA LYS A 184 -2.39 17.17 10.10
C LYS A 184 -3.80 16.71 9.72
N TYR A 185 -4.72 16.66 10.69
CA TYR A 185 -6.11 16.34 10.41
C TYR A 185 -6.83 17.42 9.61
N GLY A 186 -6.50 18.70 9.79
CA GLY A 186 -7.02 19.78 8.95
C GLY A 186 -6.62 19.62 7.49
N LYS A 187 -5.35 19.28 7.22
CA LYS A 187 -4.86 18.95 5.87
C LYS A 187 -5.62 17.76 5.27
N ALA A 188 -5.83 16.70 6.06
CA ALA A 188 -6.61 15.53 5.62
C ALA A 188 -8.07 15.89 5.32
N LEU A 189 -8.70 16.75 6.13
CA LEU A 189 -10.04 17.27 5.87
C LEU A 189 -10.10 18.06 4.56
N TRP A 190 -9.11 18.93 4.31
CA TRP A 190 -9.00 19.70 3.08
C TRP A 190 -8.87 18.82 1.84
N ASN A 191 -7.96 17.84 1.88
CA ASN A 191 -7.71 16.91 0.77
C ASN A 191 -8.95 16.08 0.44
N ASN A 192 -9.72 15.69 1.46
CA ASN A 192 -10.91 14.85 1.32
C ASN A 192 -12.23 15.65 1.32
N ARG A 193 -12.19 16.97 1.12
CA ARG A 193 -13.36 17.87 1.24
C ARG A 193 -14.53 17.48 0.35
N GLU A 194 -14.28 16.96 -0.85
CA GLU A 194 -15.34 16.51 -1.77
C GLU A 194 -16.23 15.39 -1.18
N ASN A 195 -15.72 14.64 -0.19
CA ASN A 195 -16.44 13.54 0.43
C ASN A 195 -17.38 13.97 1.56
N TRP A 196 -17.24 15.18 2.09
CA TRP A 196 -17.99 15.62 3.27
C TRP A 196 -18.53 17.05 3.19
N TYR A 197 -17.93 17.91 2.38
CA TYR A 197 -18.36 19.28 2.18
C TYR A 197 -19.27 19.36 0.96
N VAL A 198 -20.54 19.71 1.18
CA VAL A 198 -21.47 20.09 0.12
C VAL A 198 -22.13 21.38 0.54
N ALA A 199 -21.81 22.43 -0.22
CA ALA A 199 -22.34 23.76 -0.02
C ALA A 199 -23.83 23.80 -0.35
N GLU A 200 -24.63 24.37 0.56
CA GLU A 200 -25.97 24.87 0.28
C GLU A 200 -25.93 26.39 0.09
N ASP A 201 -27.08 26.99 -0.23
CA ASP A 201 -27.18 28.43 -0.44
C ASP A 201 -26.72 29.19 0.82
N GLY A 202 -25.65 29.99 0.66
CA GLY A 202 -25.05 30.75 1.76
C GLY A 202 -24.00 29.99 2.60
N ALA A 203 -23.47 28.86 2.09
CA ALA A 203 -22.42 28.11 2.78
C ALA A 203 -21.13 28.89 3.03
N ASP A 204 -20.57 28.71 4.22
CA ASP A 204 -19.24 29.20 4.55
C ASP A 204 -18.17 28.46 3.75
N SER A 205 -17.02 29.10 3.53
CA SER A 205 -15.90 28.43 2.85
C SER A 205 -15.47 27.15 3.59
N PRO A 206 -15.03 26.09 2.88
CA PRO A 206 -14.56 24.86 3.52
C PRO A 206 -13.37 25.13 4.44
N GLU A 207 -12.56 26.16 4.17
CA GLU A 207 -11.47 26.62 5.05
C GLU A 207 -12.00 27.06 6.42
N ASN A 208 -13.03 27.92 6.45
CA ASN A 208 -13.63 28.39 7.71
C ASN A 208 -14.25 27.24 8.50
N VAL A 209 -14.90 26.30 7.81
CA VAL A 209 -15.49 25.10 8.43
C VAL A 209 -14.41 24.23 9.08
N ILE A 210 -13.29 24.00 8.39
CA ILE A 210 -12.16 23.24 8.93
C ILE A 210 -11.56 23.96 10.14
N MET A 211 -11.37 25.27 10.07
CA MET A 211 -10.86 26.05 11.21
C MET A 211 -11.78 25.95 12.43
N ALA A 212 -13.10 26.01 12.25
CA ALA A 212 -14.06 25.81 13.34
C ALA A 212 -13.97 24.39 13.93
N MET A 213 -13.71 23.37 13.10
CA MET A 213 -13.45 22.02 13.58
C MET A 213 -12.12 21.91 14.33
N GLU A 214 -11.07 22.60 13.89
CA GLU A 214 -9.79 22.64 14.60
C GLU A 214 -9.96 23.26 15.99
N GLU A 215 -10.69 24.37 16.10
CA GLU A 215 -11.03 25.01 17.38
C GLU A 215 -11.82 24.07 18.29
N LEU A 216 -12.82 23.37 17.73
CA LEU A 216 -13.60 22.37 18.46
C LEU A 216 -12.71 21.27 19.08
N ILE A 217 -11.75 20.77 18.32
CA ILE A 217 -10.88 19.67 18.77
C ILE A 217 -9.86 20.13 19.81
N GLU A 218 -9.37 21.36 19.70
CA GLU A 218 -8.36 21.89 20.63
C GLU A 218 -8.96 22.21 22.01
N TYR A 219 -10.13 22.86 22.05
CA TYR A 219 -10.68 23.41 23.30
C TYR A 219 -11.83 22.61 23.89
N ASP A 220 -12.58 21.91 23.03
CA ASP A 220 -13.95 21.52 23.34
C ASP A 220 -14.17 19.99 23.29
N ALA A 221 -13.17 19.24 22.84
CA ALA A 221 -13.24 17.81 22.66
C ALA A 221 -12.83 17.07 23.96
N PRO A 222 -13.68 16.15 24.47
CA PRO A 222 -13.39 15.42 25.70
C PRO A 222 -12.23 14.43 25.52
N ALA A 223 -11.38 14.27 26.53
CA ALA A 223 -10.27 13.32 26.48
C ALA A 223 -10.74 11.89 26.14
N GLY A 224 -10.04 11.17 25.25
CA GLY A 224 -10.43 9.82 24.83
C GLY A 224 -11.60 9.77 23.86
N PHE A 225 -11.88 10.87 23.14
CA PHE A 225 -12.87 10.88 22.06
C PHE A 225 -12.42 10.08 20.84
N GLU A 226 -11.12 9.78 20.74
CA GLU A 226 -10.49 9.08 19.62
C GLU A 226 -10.98 7.64 19.48
N ASN A 227 -11.46 7.03 20.57
CA ASN A 227 -12.09 5.72 20.50
C ASN A 227 -13.49 5.85 19.87
N PRO A 228 -13.73 5.33 18.64
CA PRO A 228 -15.00 5.50 17.95
C PRO A 228 -16.18 4.87 18.68
N SER A 229 -15.93 3.84 19.50
CA SER A 229 -16.94 3.13 20.28
C SER A 229 -17.29 3.83 21.61
N SER A 230 -16.55 4.87 22.00
CA SER A 230 -16.78 5.61 23.24
C SER A 230 -18.00 6.52 23.13
N PRO A 231 -18.83 6.69 24.18
CA PRO A 231 -19.88 7.72 24.21
C PRO A 231 -19.35 9.14 23.94
N ARG A 232 -18.05 9.38 24.18
CA ARG A 232 -17.37 10.65 23.91
C ARG A 232 -17.25 10.94 22.42
N SER A 233 -17.11 9.92 21.57
CA SER A 233 -17.08 10.10 20.11
C SER A 233 -18.39 10.71 19.61
N ASN A 234 -19.52 10.27 20.18
CA ASN A 234 -20.85 10.77 19.84
C ASN A 234 -21.03 12.25 20.21
N ILE A 235 -20.37 12.72 21.27
CA ILE A 235 -20.38 14.15 21.65
C ILE A 235 -19.68 14.96 20.58
N VAL A 236 -18.48 14.53 20.16
CA VAL A 236 -17.70 15.22 19.12
C VAL A 236 -18.44 15.18 17.78
N LYS A 237 -18.95 14.02 17.35
CA LYS A 237 -19.75 13.88 16.13
C LYS A 237 -20.96 14.82 16.13
N ARG A 238 -21.69 14.92 17.25
CA ARG A 238 -22.83 15.84 17.35
C ARG A 238 -22.39 17.31 17.23
N LYS A 239 -21.25 17.69 17.80
CA LYS A 239 -20.71 19.05 17.65
C LYS A 239 -20.25 19.31 16.21
N ILE A 240 -19.60 18.35 15.55
CA ILE A 240 -19.26 18.41 14.12
C ILE A 240 -20.51 18.63 13.25
N GLY A 241 -21.57 17.86 13.46
CA GLY A 241 -22.82 18.03 12.71
C GLY A 241 -23.46 19.40 12.93
N LYS A 242 -23.37 19.96 14.14
CA LYS A 242 -23.80 21.35 14.39
C LYS A 242 -22.95 22.34 13.58
N ILE A 243 -21.62 22.20 13.56
CA ILE A 243 -20.75 23.11 12.79
C ILE A 243 -21.14 23.07 11.31
N LEU A 244 -21.29 21.88 10.72
CA LEU A 244 -21.71 21.72 9.34
C LEU A 244 -23.07 22.39 9.08
N ALA A 245 -24.04 22.18 9.95
CA ALA A 245 -25.37 22.79 9.81
C ALA A 245 -25.35 24.33 9.94
N HIS A 246 -24.56 24.89 10.87
CA HIS A 246 -24.42 26.35 11.00
C HIS A 246 -23.71 26.97 9.80
N ALA A 247 -22.78 26.25 9.20
CA ALA A 247 -22.07 26.65 7.99
C ALA A 247 -22.89 26.43 6.70
N HIS A 248 -24.20 26.16 6.80
CA HIS A 248 -25.07 25.82 5.66
C HIS A 248 -24.47 24.73 4.76
N CYS A 249 -23.85 23.73 5.37
CA CYS A 249 -23.34 22.53 4.71
C CYS A 249 -24.27 21.35 5.00
N LEU A 250 -24.56 20.54 3.99
CA LEU A 250 -25.42 19.38 4.19
C LEU A 250 -24.77 18.39 5.18
N SER A 251 -25.43 18.22 6.33
CA SER A 251 -24.96 17.49 7.50
C SER A 251 -25.75 16.19 7.72
N ASP A 252 -25.40 15.13 7.00
CA ASP A 252 -25.88 13.78 7.27
C ASP A 252 -24.92 13.00 8.21
N ASP A 253 -25.42 11.92 8.82
CA ASP A 253 -24.64 11.08 9.75
C ASP A 253 -23.40 10.46 9.09
N GLY A 254 -23.45 10.21 7.78
CA GLY A 254 -22.34 9.64 7.01
C GLY A 254 -21.17 10.61 6.93
N ARG A 255 -21.43 11.87 6.55
CA ARG A 255 -20.43 12.92 6.43
C ARG A 255 -19.83 13.31 7.77
N VAL A 256 -20.66 13.42 8.79
CA VAL A 256 -20.19 13.61 10.17
C VAL A 256 -19.24 12.49 10.58
N CYS A 257 -19.55 11.24 10.22
CA CYS A 257 -18.65 10.12 10.47
C CYS A 257 -17.35 10.21 9.66
N ILE A 258 -17.39 10.60 8.39
CA ILE A 258 -16.19 10.80 7.55
C ILE A 258 -15.27 11.83 8.19
N VAL A 259 -15.79 13.02 8.51
CA VAL A 259 -15.03 14.10 9.16
C VAL A 259 -14.42 13.62 10.47
N TYR A 260 -15.22 12.97 11.32
CA TYR A 260 -14.74 12.44 12.59
C TYR A 260 -13.60 11.42 12.41
N MET A 261 -13.72 10.50 11.44
CA MET A 261 -12.69 9.48 11.18
C MET A 261 -11.39 10.12 10.67
N LEU A 262 -11.48 11.08 9.75
CA LEU A 262 -10.33 11.84 9.26
C LEU A 262 -9.61 12.58 10.39
N ILE A 263 -10.37 13.13 11.35
CA ILE A 263 -9.80 13.76 12.55
C ILE A 263 -9.05 12.74 13.41
N VAL A 264 -9.70 11.63 13.75
CA VAL A 264 -9.13 10.62 14.66
C VAL A 264 -7.90 9.94 14.06
N GLN A 265 -7.89 9.66 12.76
CA GLN A 265 -6.80 8.96 12.09
C GLN A 265 -5.55 9.82 11.87
N ASN A 266 -5.66 11.14 12.04
CA ASN A 266 -4.58 12.11 11.84
C ASN A 266 -4.30 12.99 13.07
N ARG A 267 -4.76 12.58 14.26
CA ARG A 267 -4.50 13.28 15.52
C ARG A 267 -3.04 13.12 15.97
#